data_AF-A0A352MBM2-F1
#
_entry.id   AF-A0A352MBM2-F1
#
_cell.length_a   1.000
_cell.length_b   1.000
_cell.length_c   1.000
_cell.angle_alpha   90.00
_cell.angle_beta   90.00
_cell.angle_gamma   90.00
#
_symmetry.space_group_name_H-M   'P 1'
#
loop_
_entity.id
_entity.type
_entity.pdbx_description
1 polymer ?
#
loop_
_entity_poly.entity_id
_entity_poly.type
_entity_poly.pdbx_seq_one_letter_code
_entity_poly.pdbx_strand_id
1 'polypeptide(L)'
;NVKVLATTTFSDKSANWIGGNVIPVAWKKLYGKGRVFYSSLGHVAADFSVPQALEIQKRGILWACMSKYEPADEWKQPVYGKYK
;
A
#
# COMPACT_ATOMS: atom_id res chain seq x y z
N ASN A 1 -10.13 -6.75 -6.56
CA ASN A 1 -9.71 -5.34 -6.75
C ASN A 1 -8.53 -5.00 -5.86
N VAL A 2 -7.52 -4.34 -6.42
CA VAL A 2 -6.39 -3.78 -5.66
C VAL A 2 -6.71 -2.31 -5.40
N LYS A 3 -6.76 -1.92 -4.12
CA LYS A 3 -6.90 -0.52 -3.71
C LYS A 3 -5.52 0.03 -3.38
N VAL A 4 -5.00 0.89 -4.25
CA VAL A 4 -3.76 1.63 -4.00
C VAL A 4 -4.04 2.71 -2.96
N LEU A 5 -3.20 2.75 -1.91
CA LEU A 5 -3.31 3.71 -0.80
C LEU A 5 -2.25 4.81 -0.91
N ALA A 6 -1.09 4.47 -1.48
CA ALA A 6 -0.01 5.40 -1.76
C ALA A 6 0.78 4.96 -2.99
N THR A 7 1.25 5.94 -3.75
CA THR A 7 2.21 5.77 -4.85
C THR A 7 3.47 6.58 -4.55
N THR A 8 4.58 6.21 -5.19
CA THR A 8 5.78 7.04 -5.27
C THR A 8 6.12 7.28 -6.73
N THR A 9 6.82 8.38 -6.99
CA THR A 9 7.39 8.68 -8.31
C THR A 9 8.90 8.60 -8.20
N PHE A 10 9.52 7.68 -8.94
CA PHE A 10 10.97 7.56 -8.94
C PHE A 10 11.62 8.72 -9.70
N SER A 11 12.74 9.22 -9.17
CA SER A 11 13.65 10.10 -9.90
C SER A 11 14.71 9.29 -10.66
N ASP A 12 15.26 9.87 -11.70
CA ASP A 12 16.39 9.35 -12.48
C ASP A 12 17.76 9.49 -11.79
N LYS A 13 17.84 10.21 -10.65
CA LYS A 13 19.09 10.55 -9.94
C LYS A 13 20.01 9.37 -9.63
N SER A 14 19.44 8.23 -9.24
CA SER A 14 20.20 7.03 -8.85
C SER A 14 20.09 5.90 -9.89
N ALA A 15 19.09 5.97 -10.77
CA ALA A 15 18.80 4.97 -11.78
C ALA A 15 18.03 5.63 -12.93
N ASN A 16 18.72 5.96 -14.02
CA ASN A 16 18.16 6.70 -15.15
C ASN A 16 16.96 5.99 -15.83
N TRP A 17 16.94 4.66 -15.81
CA TRP A 17 15.91 3.84 -16.46
C TRP A 17 14.55 3.89 -15.75
N ILE A 18 14.48 4.28 -14.48
CA ILE A 18 13.23 4.30 -13.70
C ILE A 18 12.65 5.71 -13.51
N GLY A 19 13.33 6.76 -13.99
CA GLY A 19 12.88 8.14 -13.85
C GLY A 19 11.44 8.38 -14.35
N GLY A 20 10.64 9.09 -13.57
CA GLY A 20 9.26 9.44 -13.90
C GLY A 20 8.22 8.33 -13.71
N ASN A 21 8.65 7.09 -13.39
CA ASN A 21 7.72 5.99 -13.17
C ASN A 21 6.97 6.15 -11.85
N VAL A 22 5.64 6.02 -11.92
CA VAL A 22 4.76 6.03 -10.75
C VAL A 22 4.42 4.60 -10.36
N ILE A 23 4.82 4.20 -9.15
CA ILE A 23 4.71 2.82 -8.66
C ILE A 23 3.91 2.81 -7.35
N PRO A 24 2.99 1.86 -7.14
CA PRO A 24 2.29 1.71 -5.87
C PRO A 24 3.25 1.25 -4.75
N VAL A 25 3.24 1.96 -3.63
CA VAL A 25 4.09 1.64 -2.46
C VAL A 25 3.30 1.06 -1.29
N ALA A 26 1.99 1.35 -1.21
CA ALA A 26 1.09 0.71 -0.27
C ALA A 26 -0.24 0.43 -0.94
N TRP A 27 -0.76 -0.79 -0.79
CA TRP A 27 -2.04 -1.19 -1.35
C TRP A 27 -2.68 -2.31 -0.53
N LYS A 28 -3.98 -2.52 -0.74
CA LYS A 28 -4.71 -3.63 -0.12
C LYS A 28 -5.65 -4.32 -1.11
N LYS A 29 -5.89 -5.61 -0.92
CA LYS A 29 -6.87 -6.40 -1.69
C LYS A 29 -7.45 -7.52 -0.84
N LEU A 30 -8.48 -8.17 -1.36
CA LEU A 30 -8.95 -9.46 -0.87
C LEU A 30 -8.32 -10.60 -1.66
N TYR A 31 -8.09 -11.73 -0.99
CA TYR A 31 -7.74 -13.02 -1.58
C TYR A 31 -8.54 -14.13 -0.89
N GLY A 32 -9.53 -14.69 -1.61
CA GLY A 32 -10.56 -15.51 -0.98
C GLY A 32 -11.29 -14.74 0.13
N LYS A 33 -11.33 -15.31 1.34
CA LYS A 33 -11.86 -14.64 2.55
C LYS A 33 -10.81 -13.80 3.29
N GLY A 34 -9.54 -13.89 2.87
CA GLY A 34 -8.43 -13.18 3.51
C GLY A 34 -8.29 -11.74 3.02
N ARG A 35 -7.75 -10.89 3.89
CA ARG A 35 -7.38 -9.51 3.61
C ARG A 35 -5.86 -9.41 3.46
N VAL A 36 -5.39 -8.86 2.35
CA VAL A 36 -3.96 -8.67 2.04
C VAL A 36 -3.64 -7.19 2.07
N PHE A 37 -2.75 -6.79 2.96
CA PHE A 37 -2.13 -5.47 2.99
C PHE A 37 -0.67 -5.59 2.57
N TYR A 38 -0.23 -4.76 1.64
CA TYR A 38 1.15 -4.68 1.18
C TYR A 38 1.68 -3.27 1.41
N SER A 39 2.94 -3.21 1.87
CA SER A 39 3.73 -1.99 2.01
C SER A 39 5.16 -2.29 1.56
N SER A 40 5.72 -1.46 0.69
CA SER A 40 7.14 -1.49 0.34
C SER A 40 8.01 -0.59 1.23
N LEU A 41 7.41 0.06 2.24
CA LEU A 41 8.12 0.86 3.24
C LEU A 41 8.70 -0.05 4.34
N GLY A 42 9.86 0.32 4.90
CA GLY A 42 10.51 -0.45 5.97
C GLY A 42 11.68 -1.29 5.47
N HIS A 43 12.57 -0.71 4.68
CA HIS A 43 13.83 -1.35 4.29
C HIS A 43 14.73 -1.60 5.51
N VAL A 44 14.67 -0.68 6.49
CA VAL A 44 15.33 -0.81 7.80
C VAL A 44 14.39 -0.37 8.94
N ALA A 45 14.65 -0.82 10.16
CA ALA A 45 13.80 -0.49 11.33
C ALA A 45 13.69 1.03 11.59
N ALA A 46 14.76 1.78 11.29
CA ALA A 46 14.77 3.23 11.44
C ALA A 46 13.74 3.95 10.57
N ASP A 47 13.27 3.35 9.46
CA ASP A 47 12.24 3.92 8.59
C ASP A 47 10.92 4.13 9.35
N PHE A 48 10.64 3.32 10.38
CA PHE A 48 9.46 3.45 11.23
C PHE A 48 9.59 4.55 12.30
N SER A 49 10.73 5.24 12.35
CA SER A 49 10.82 6.51 13.09
C SER A 49 10.03 7.63 12.40
N VAL A 50 9.72 7.48 11.09
CA VAL A 50 8.74 8.31 10.39
C VAL A 50 7.35 7.91 10.86
N PRO A 51 6.62 8.76 11.62
CA PRO A 51 5.37 8.36 12.26
C PRO A 51 4.31 7.85 11.29
N GLN A 52 4.25 8.43 10.09
CA GLN A 52 3.30 8.06 9.05
C GLN A 52 3.56 6.64 8.51
N ALA A 53 4.84 6.25 8.38
CA ALA A 53 5.22 4.92 7.91
C ALA A 53 4.84 3.85 8.95
N LEU A 54 5.05 4.15 10.24
CA LEU A 54 4.63 3.25 11.31
C LEU A 54 3.10 3.18 11.43
N GLU A 55 2.42 4.31 11.32
CA GLU A 55 0.96 4.38 11.45
C GLU A 55 0.25 3.59 10.35
N ILE A 56 0.68 3.73 9.09
CA ILE A 56 0.08 2.96 7.99
C ILE A 56 0.36 1.47 8.14
N GLN A 57 1.54 1.09 8.63
CA GLN A 57 1.89 -0.31 8.87
C GLN A 57 1.00 -0.92 9.96
N LYS A 58 0.79 -0.21 11.08
CA LYS A 58 -0.11 -0.63 12.17
C LYS A 58 -1.55 -0.79 11.67
N ARG A 59 -2.10 0.21 10.96
CA ARG A 59 -3.46 0.17 10.41
C ARG A 59 -3.63 -0.95 9.39
N GLY A 60 -2.62 -1.20 8.56
CA GLY A 60 -2.63 -2.27 7.57
C GLY A 60 -2.68 -3.66 8.20
N ILE A 61 -1.86 -3.88 9.24
CA ILE A 61 -1.87 -5.13 10.01
C ILE A 61 -3.25 -5.35 10.66
N LEU A 62 -3.76 -4.34 11.38
CA LEU A 62 -5.07 -4.43 12.03
C LEU A 62 -6.17 -4.75 11.01
N TRP A 63 -6.23 -4.02 9.88
CA TRP A 63 -7.21 -4.28 8.84
C TRP A 63 -7.13 -5.71 8.28
N ALA A 64 -5.92 -6.25 8.08
CA ALA A 64 -5.73 -7.62 7.61
C ALA A 64 -6.24 -8.67 8.61
N CYS A 65 -5.97 -8.48 9.90
CA CYS A 65 -6.43 -9.35 10.99
C CYS A 65 -7.97 -9.42 11.08
N MET A 66 -8.66 -8.34 10.71
CA MET A 66 -10.12 -8.27 10.77
C MET A 66 -10.85 -9.14 9.72
N SER A 67 -10.12 -9.81 8.81
CA SER A 67 -10.71 -10.71 7.79
C SER A 67 -11.60 -11.83 8.35
N LYS A 68 -11.37 -12.25 9.61
CA LYS A 68 -12.19 -13.26 10.29
C LYS A 68 -13.51 -12.71 10.84
N TYR A 69 -13.53 -11.44 11.22
CA TYR A 69 -14.59 -10.85 12.04
C TYR A 69 -15.50 -9.91 11.26
N GLU A 70 -14.96 -9.25 10.24
CA GLU A 70 -15.69 -8.27 9.45
C GLU A 70 -15.99 -8.81 8.05
N PRO A 71 -17.10 -8.39 7.44
CA PRO A 71 -17.41 -8.75 6.06
C PRO A 71 -16.30 -8.26 5.10
N ALA A 72 -16.25 -8.90 3.94
CA ALA A 72 -15.42 -8.45 2.83
C ALA A 72 -15.85 -7.05 2.37
N ASP A 73 -14.88 -6.17 2.12
CA ASP A 73 -15.14 -4.89 1.43
C ASP A 73 -15.84 -5.21 0.09
N GLU A 74 -16.89 -4.45 -0.25
CA GLU A 74 -17.60 -4.63 -1.52
C GLU A 74 -16.62 -4.50 -2.71
N TRP A 75 -16.81 -5.37 -3.70
CA TRP A 75 -16.02 -5.41 -4.93
C TRP A 75 -16.18 -4.11 -5.74
N LYS A 76 -15.30 -3.13 -5.52
CA LYS A 76 -15.20 -1.92 -6.37
C LYS A 76 -14.03 -2.08 -7.34
N GLN A 77 -14.32 -2.13 -8.66
CA GLN A 77 -13.35 -2.12 -9.78
C GLN A 77 -12.08 -1.30 -9.42
N PRO A 78 -10.88 -1.66 -9.90
CA PRO A 78 -9.65 -0.95 -9.52
C PRO A 78 -9.80 0.56 -9.73
N VAL A 79 -9.94 1.31 -8.64
CA VAL A 79 -10.02 2.76 -8.65
C VAL A 79 -8.59 3.26 -8.63
N TYR A 80 -8.02 3.53 -9.80
CA TYR A 80 -6.88 4.42 -9.89
C TYR A 80 -7.42 5.80 -9.53
N GLY A 81 -6.98 6.36 -8.40
CA GLY A 81 -7.29 7.75 -8.09
C GLY A 81 -6.86 8.61 -9.28
N LYS A 82 -7.74 9.49 -9.77
CA LYS A 82 -7.39 10.40 -10.88
C LYS A 82 -6.12 11.15 -10.46
N TYR A 83 -5.03 10.97 -11.19
CA TYR A 83 -3.81 11.75 -11.02
C TYR A 83 -4.20 13.24 -11.15
N LYS A 84 -3.83 14.05 -10.15
CA LYS A 84 -3.93 15.51 -10.22
C LYS A 84 -2.66 16.07 -10.84
#